data_AF-A0A9W7BLL7-F1
#
_entry.id   AF-A0A9W7BLL7-F1
#
_cell.length_a   1.000
_cell.length_b   1.000
_cell.length_c   1.000
_cell.angle_alpha   90.00
_cell.angle_beta   90.00
_cell.angle_gamma   90.00
#
_symmetry.space_group_name_H-M   'P 1'
#
loop_
_entity.id
_entity.type
_entity.pdbx_description
1 polymer ?
#
loop_
_entity_poly.entity_id
_entity_poly.type
_entity_poly.pdbx_seq_one_letter_code
_entity_poly.pdbx_strand_id
1 'polypeptide(L)'
;MNLPIISAKAGTSLEARVAEVNEWGAALTSPSKTIVINGAGSIGLEVAADVRLANPSAKILVLSRSGNVLTSFAYPPSTIASVLKELKRLNIEIVKATVCQDSLAPSSTPKTIKVVGGNNIEADVFLPAYQQGCNTSFFNSSFLDDTFIKTNSNLQSVNAKEVFAIGVNTLGIGFAAMELGPQSAHCAANVKKFLAGQPLKPYVVAKQGAMGLKPAMLKLGYGKGGWMKIDNMPQPVQCCSFLCGWPCCPCFALCGGLTCCGTPCAPAQGQSAMDGFMGMFGVAGIDAFPGNSNMSGFGSVAPEGQGGMVR
;
A
#
# COMPACT_ATOMS: atom_id res chain seq x y z
N MET A 1 13.60 -12.07 4.28
CA MET A 1 12.62 -12.78 3.44
C MET A 1 12.01 -11.73 2.52
N ASN A 2 12.21 -11.82 1.19
CA ASN A 2 11.73 -10.81 0.24
C ASN A 2 10.23 -10.98 -0.01
N LEU A 3 9.43 -10.28 0.78
CA LEU A 3 7.99 -10.09 0.61
C LEU A 3 7.75 -8.58 0.79
N PRO A 4 6.95 -7.91 -0.05
CA PRO A 4 5.57 -8.28 -0.37
C PRO A 4 5.33 -9.25 -1.54
N ILE A 5 4.06 -9.69 -1.60
CA ILE A 5 3.36 -10.73 -2.38
C ILE A 5 3.97 -11.11 -3.73
N ILE A 6 4.53 -10.17 -4.49
CA ILE A 6 5.41 -10.46 -5.62
C ILE A 6 6.34 -9.25 -5.74
N SER A 7 7.41 -9.17 -4.96
CA SER A 7 8.37 -8.06 -5.11
C SER A 7 9.24 -8.31 -6.34
N ALA A 8 9.52 -7.27 -7.11
CA ALA A 8 10.52 -7.36 -8.16
C ALA A 8 11.84 -7.81 -7.53
N LYS A 9 12.41 -8.92 -8.04
CA LYS A 9 13.72 -9.40 -7.59
C LYS A 9 14.77 -8.65 -8.40
N ALA A 10 15.76 -8.08 -7.73
CA ALA A 10 16.88 -7.45 -8.39
C ALA A 10 17.50 -8.42 -9.41
N GLY A 11 17.76 -7.93 -10.64
CA GLY A 11 18.28 -8.74 -11.74
C GLY A 11 17.24 -9.48 -12.58
N THR A 12 15.93 -9.37 -12.29
CA THR A 12 14.87 -9.94 -13.14
C THR A 12 14.60 -9.03 -14.34
N SER A 13 14.49 -9.60 -15.55
CA SER A 13 14.09 -8.82 -16.73
C SER A 13 12.63 -8.37 -16.64
N LEU A 14 12.24 -7.36 -17.42
CA LEU A 14 10.86 -6.91 -17.49
C LEU A 14 9.94 -8.04 -17.97
N GLU A 15 10.36 -8.80 -18.98
CA GLU A 15 9.59 -9.89 -19.58
C GLU A 15 9.34 -11.01 -18.56
N ALA A 16 10.38 -11.43 -17.84
CA ALA A 16 10.27 -12.41 -16.78
C ALA A 16 9.34 -11.92 -15.66
N ARG A 17 9.39 -10.62 -15.36
CA ARG A 17 8.52 -10.02 -14.35
C ARG A 17 7.05 -9.97 -14.80
N VAL A 18 6.79 -9.63 -16.05
CA VAL A 18 5.44 -9.64 -16.64
C VAL A 18 4.88 -11.07 -16.64
N ALA A 19 5.69 -12.06 -17.00
CA ALA A 19 5.30 -13.47 -16.97
C ALA A 19 4.92 -13.92 -15.55
N GLU A 20 5.74 -13.59 -14.55
CA GLU A 20 5.45 -13.88 -13.14
C GLU A 20 4.12 -13.24 -12.70
N VAL A 21 3.89 -11.96 -13.01
CA VAL A 21 2.64 -11.26 -12.66
C VAL A 21 1.42 -11.91 -13.34
N ASN A 22 1.55 -12.30 -14.61
CA ASN A 22 0.47 -12.97 -15.34
C ASN A 22 0.15 -14.36 -14.78
N GLU A 23 1.17 -15.13 -14.38
CA GLU A 23 0.99 -16.43 -13.74
C GLU A 23 0.17 -16.31 -12.44
N TRP A 24 0.53 -15.34 -11.59
CA TRP A 24 -0.21 -15.06 -10.37
C TRP A 24 -1.64 -14.60 -10.63
N GLY A 25 -1.84 -13.72 -11.62
CA GLY A 25 -3.18 -13.28 -12.04
C GLY A 25 -4.06 -14.46 -12.48
N ALA A 26 -3.50 -15.37 -13.28
CA ALA A 26 -4.19 -16.59 -13.72
C ALA A 26 -4.52 -17.51 -12.53
N ALA A 27 -3.59 -17.71 -11.60
CA ALA A 27 -3.81 -18.53 -10.41
C ALA A 27 -4.95 -17.98 -9.52
N LEU A 28 -5.01 -16.65 -9.33
CA LEU A 28 -6.02 -15.99 -8.52
C LEU A 28 -7.42 -15.96 -9.16
N THR A 29 -7.48 -15.95 -10.50
CA THR A 29 -8.75 -15.89 -11.26
C THR A 29 -9.27 -17.26 -11.70
N SER A 30 -8.47 -18.32 -11.54
CA SER A 30 -8.87 -19.69 -11.86
C SER A 30 -10.03 -20.16 -10.98
N PRO A 31 -11.09 -20.75 -11.54
CA PRO A 31 -12.30 -21.07 -10.79
C PRO A 31 -12.09 -22.17 -9.74
N SER A 32 -12.95 -22.20 -8.72
CA SER A 32 -13.02 -23.24 -7.68
C SER A 32 -11.73 -23.43 -6.87
N LYS A 33 -10.90 -22.38 -6.76
CA LYS A 33 -9.65 -22.39 -5.99
C LYS A 33 -9.88 -22.04 -4.52
N THR A 34 -9.13 -22.65 -3.62
CA THR A 34 -8.98 -22.19 -2.23
C THR A 34 -7.80 -21.22 -2.16
N ILE A 35 -8.11 -19.93 -1.96
CA ILE A 35 -7.12 -18.86 -1.89
C ILE A 35 -6.98 -18.43 -0.43
N VAL A 36 -5.76 -18.53 0.09
CA VAL A 36 -5.45 -18.19 1.47
C VAL A 36 -4.58 -16.94 1.50
N ILE A 37 -5.05 -15.91 2.18
CA ILE A 37 -4.34 -14.64 2.38
C ILE A 37 -3.95 -14.56 3.85
N ASN A 38 -2.67 -14.64 4.15
CA ASN A 38 -2.18 -14.53 5.52
C ASN A 38 -2.02 -13.05 5.89
N GLY A 39 -2.82 -12.53 6.81
CA GLY A 39 -2.78 -11.13 7.24
C GLY A 39 -4.13 -10.43 7.08
N ALA A 40 -4.79 -10.14 8.20
CA ALA A 40 -6.07 -9.43 8.25
C ALA A 40 -5.92 -7.90 8.48
N GLY A 41 -4.81 -7.31 8.04
CA GLY A 41 -4.62 -5.86 7.99
C GLY A 41 -5.34 -5.25 6.77
N SER A 42 -5.26 -3.92 6.60
CA SER A 42 -5.93 -3.24 5.48
C SER A 42 -5.61 -3.91 4.14
N ILE A 43 -4.32 -3.98 3.79
CA ILE A 43 -3.82 -4.55 2.53
C ILE A 43 -4.37 -5.96 2.28
N GLY A 44 -4.31 -6.85 3.28
CA GLY A 44 -4.80 -8.22 3.11
C GLY A 44 -6.31 -8.30 2.85
N LEU A 45 -7.10 -7.41 3.46
CA LEU A 45 -8.53 -7.32 3.19
C LEU A 45 -8.85 -6.71 1.82
N GLU A 46 -8.09 -5.70 1.37
CA GLU A 46 -8.27 -5.13 0.03
C GLU A 46 -8.01 -6.19 -1.04
N VAL A 47 -6.89 -6.91 -0.92
CA VAL A 47 -6.52 -8.03 -1.81
C VAL A 47 -7.58 -9.14 -1.77
N ALA A 48 -8.07 -9.52 -0.59
CA ALA A 48 -9.10 -10.56 -0.48
C ALA A 48 -10.39 -10.18 -1.21
N ALA A 49 -10.81 -8.93 -1.09
CA ALA A 49 -11.99 -8.43 -1.77
C ALA A 49 -11.78 -8.27 -3.29
N ASP A 50 -10.60 -7.81 -3.73
CA ASP A 50 -10.25 -7.75 -5.16
C ASP A 50 -10.29 -9.16 -5.78
N VAL A 51 -9.69 -10.14 -5.12
CA VAL A 51 -9.70 -11.53 -5.56
C VAL A 51 -11.12 -12.09 -5.58
N ARG A 52 -11.97 -11.80 -4.58
CA ARG A 52 -13.38 -12.23 -4.60
C ARG A 52 -14.12 -11.70 -5.81
N LEU A 53 -13.97 -10.41 -6.11
CA LEU A 53 -14.69 -9.80 -7.23
C LEU A 53 -14.19 -10.31 -8.58
N ALA A 54 -12.88 -10.57 -8.70
CA ALA A 54 -12.30 -11.17 -9.89
C ALA A 54 -12.60 -12.67 -10.03
N ASN A 55 -12.79 -13.38 -8.91
CA ASN A 55 -13.07 -14.81 -8.86
C ASN A 55 -14.24 -15.12 -7.90
N PRO A 56 -15.49 -14.93 -8.36
CA PRO A 56 -16.67 -15.15 -7.53
C PRO A 56 -16.81 -16.60 -7.01
N SER A 57 -16.18 -17.57 -7.68
CA SER A 57 -16.26 -19.00 -7.35
C SER A 57 -15.25 -19.48 -6.31
N ALA A 58 -14.21 -18.70 -6.01
CA ALA A 58 -13.16 -19.13 -5.09
C ALA A 58 -13.64 -19.26 -3.64
N LYS A 59 -13.00 -20.12 -2.86
CA LYS A 59 -13.05 -20.07 -1.39
C LYS A 59 -11.93 -19.16 -0.92
N ILE A 60 -12.24 -18.08 -0.21
CA ILE A 60 -11.24 -17.10 0.24
C ILE A 60 -11.15 -17.12 1.76
N LEU A 61 -9.96 -17.46 2.26
CA LEU A 61 -9.62 -17.48 3.68
C LEU A 61 -8.62 -16.38 3.97
N VAL A 62 -8.91 -15.51 4.93
CA VAL A 62 -7.97 -14.52 5.45
C VAL A 62 -7.53 -14.96 6.83
N LEU A 63 -6.23 -15.19 7.01
CA LEU A 63 -5.68 -15.63 8.29
C LEU A 63 -5.37 -14.43 9.18
N SER A 64 -5.74 -14.55 10.46
CA SER A 64 -5.40 -13.60 11.51
C SER A 64 -4.89 -14.34 12.74
N ARG A 65 -3.80 -13.87 13.35
CA ARG A 65 -3.28 -14.48 14.60
C ARG A 65 -4.30 -14.42 15.74
N SER A 66 -5.07 -13.33 15.81
CA SER A 66 -6.07 -13.11 16.85
C SER A 66 -7.47 -13.60 16.45
N GLY A 67 -7.72 -13.79 15.15
CA GLY A 67 -9.06 -13.94 14.60
C GLY A 67 -9.77 -12.60 14.34
N ASN A 68 -9.15 -11.48 14.69
CA ASN A 68 -9.69 -10.13 14.45
C ASN A 68 -9.06 -9.49 13.21
N VAL A 69 -9.77 -8.52 12.63
CA VAL A 69 -9.29 -7.71 11.50
C VAL A 69 -8.77 -6.35 11.97
N LEU A 70 -7.90 -5.73 11.17
CA LEU A 70 -7.45 -4.34 11.32
C LEU A 70 -6.82 -4.01 12.68
N THR A 71 -6.07 -4.95 13.26
CA THR A 71 -5.49 -4.81 14.60
C THR A 71 -4.29 -3.86 14.68
N SER A 72 -3.68 -3.50 13.54
CA SER A 72 -2.47 -2.66 13.49
C SER A 72 -2.73 -1.16 13.67
N PHE A 73 -3.98 -0.72 13.59
CA PHE A 73 -4.36 0.66 13.80
C PHE A 73 -5.61 0.73 14.69
N ALA A 74 -5.79 1.84 15.39
CA ALA A 74 -6.98 2.10 16.20
C ALA A 74 -8.20 2.42 15.31
N TYR A 75 -8.66 1.44 14.51
CA TYR A 75 -9.88 1.60 13.74
C TYR A 75 -11.08 1.75 14.68
N PRO A 76 -11.99 2.71 14.43
CA PRO A 76 -13.21 2.83 15.22
C PRO A 76 -14.01 1.52 15.17
N PRO A 77 -14.64 1.09 16.28
CA PRO A 77 -15.46 -0.14 16.30
C PRO A 77 -16.54 -0.18 15.22
N SER A 78 -17.16 0.96 14.89
CA SER A 78 -18.14 1.08 13.80
C SER A 78 -17.56 0.78 12.42
N THR A 79 -16.29 1.12 12.20
CA THR A 79 -15.56 0.80 10.96
C THR A 79 -15.29 -0.70 10.89
N ILE A 80 -14.80 -1.30 11.98
CA ILE A 80 -14.58 -2.75 12.06
C ILE A 80 -15.89 -3.51 11.80
N ALA A 81 -17.00 -3.08 12.41
CA ALA A 81 -18.31 -3.70 12.19
C ALA A 81 -18.77 -3.59 10.72
N SER A 82 -18.56 -2.44 10.08
CA SER A 82 -18.87 -2.24 8.65
C SER A 82 -18.04 -3.19 7.77
N VAL A 83 -16.75 -3.31 8.07
CA VAL A 83 -15.83 -4.20 7.36
C VAL A 83 -16.26 -5.66 7.49
N LEU A 84 -16.57 -6.12 8.71
CA LEU A 84 -17.04 -7.49 8.91
C LEU A 84 -18.34 -7.79 8.16
N LYS A 85 -19.26 -6.82 8.09
CA LYS A 85 -20.49 -6.93 7.29
C LYS A 85 -20.17 -7.11 5.80
N GLU A 86 -19.24 -6.33 5.27
CA GLU A 86 -18.84 -6.41 3.86
C GLU A 86 -18.08 -7.69 3.54
N LEU A 87 -17.17 -8.14 4.41
CA LEU A 87 -16.48 -9.42 4.26
C LEU A 87 -17.48 -10.57 4.23
N LYS A 88 -18.51 -10.53 5.09
CA LYS A 88 -19.62 -11.51 5.06
C LYS A 88 -20.41 -11.45 3.75
N ARG A 89 -20.75 -10.25 3.26
CA ARG A 89 -21.44 -10.06 1.97
C ARG A 89 -20.61 -10.64 0.82
N LEU A 90 -19.28 -10.47 0.88
CA LEU A 90 -18.32 -10.99 -0.09
C LEU A 90 -17.96 -12.46 0.15
N ASN A 91 -18.57 -13.16 1.11
CA ASN A 91 -18.24 -14.55 1.44
C ASN A 91 -16.73 -14.77 1.66
N ILE A 92 -16.08 -13.87 2.40
CA ILE A 92 -14.67 -13.96 2.79
C ILE A 92 -14.63 -14.42 4.26
N GLU A 93 -13.90 -15.50 4.52
CA GLU A 93 -13.82 -16.10 5.86
C GLU A 93 -12.57 -15.61 6.59
N ILE A 94 -12.73 -15.13 7.83
CA ILE A 94 -11.61 -14.81 8.72
C ILE A 94 -11.32 -16.03 9.58
N VAL A 95 -10.09 -16.54 9.48
CA VAL A 95 -9.65 -17.74 10.21
C VAL A 95 -8.59 -17.35 11.23
N LYS A 96 -8.82 -17.72 12.50
CA LYS A 96 -7.80 -17.57 13.55
C LYS A 96 -6.70 -18.62 13.35
N ALA A 97 -5.54 -18.19 12.87
CA ALA A 97 -4.40 -19.07 12.62
C ALA A 97 -3.08 -18.31 12.69
N THR A 98 -2.04 -19.01 13.17
CA THR A 98 -0.65 -18.54 13.09
C THR A 98 0.11 -19.52 12.21
N VAL A 99 0.60 -19.04 11.06
CA VAL A 99 1.33 -19.88 10.10
C VAL A 99 2.77 -20.12 10.58
N CYS A 100 3.26 -21.36 10.45
CA CYS A 100 4.65 -21.72 10.76
C CYS A 100 5.63 -21.01 9.83
N GLN A 101 6.83 -20.69 10.33
CA GLN A 101 7.84 -19.93 9.59
C GLN A 101 8.24 -20.57 8.25
N ASP A 102 8.32 -21.90 8.20
CA ASP A 102 8.65 -22.69 7.00
C ASP A 102 7.54 -22.65 5.94
N SER A 103 6.33 -22.22 6.31
CA SER A 103 5.16 -22.18 5.44
C SER A 103 4.84 -20.78 4.91
N LEU A 104 5.59 -19.75 5.31
CA LEU A 104 5.33 -18.34 4.96
C LEU A 104 5.67 -17.97 3.50
N ALA A 105 6.41 -18.81 2.78
CA ALA A 105 6.70 -18.56 1.37
C ALA A 105 5.41 -18.56 0.53
N PRO A 106 5.18 -17.53 -0.32
CA PRO A 106 4.03 -17.46 -1.21
C PRO A 106 4.01 -18.63 -2.20
N SER A 107 2.82 -19.03 -2.64
CA SER A 107 2.64 -20.09 -3.65
C SER A 107 1.48 -19.76 -4.59
N SER A 108 1.72 -19.82 -5.91
CA SER A 108 0.69 -19.78 -6.97
C SER A 108 0.10 -21.16 -7.26
N THR A 109 0.67 -22.21 -6.65
CA THR A 109 0.29 -23.62 -6.83
C THR A 109 -0.11 -24.26 -5.50
N PRO A 110 -0.81 -25.42 -5.54
CA PRO A 110 -1.28 -26.10 -4.34
C PRO A 110 -0.19 -26.34 -3.30
N LYS A 111 -0.49 -25.97 -2.05
CA LYS A 111 0.42 -26.08 -0.91
C LYS A 111 -0.36 -26.31 0.38
N THR A 112 0.19 -27.20 1.21
CA THR A 112 -0.21 -27.36 2.61
C THR A 112 0.45 -26.28 3.48
N ILE A 113 -0.36 -25.43 4.11
CA ILE A 113 0.10 -24.38 5.02
C ILE A 113 0.10 -24.96 6.44
N LYS A 114 1.28 -25.07 7.06
CA LYS A 114 1.38 -25.53 8.45
C LYS A 114 0.97 -24.42 9.40
N VAL A 115 0.12 -24.76 10.36
CA VAL A 115 -0.41 -23.84 11.38
C VAL A 115 0.13 -24.25 12.75
N VAL A 116 0.57 -23.27 13.53
CA VAL A 116 1.07 -23.48 14.89
C VAL A 116 -0.06 -23.98 15.78
N GLY A 117 0.06 -25.20 16.30
CA GLY A 117 -0.88 -25.77 17.27
C GLY A 117 -2.28 -26.04 16.73
N GLY A 118 -2.45 -26.13 15.41
CA GLY A 118 -3.73 -26.36 14.76
C GLY A 118 -3.63 -27.25 13.53
N ASN A 119 -4.75 -27.44 12.85
CA ASN A 119 -4.79 -28.21 11.61
C ASN A 119 -4.14 -27.43 10.46
N ASN A 120 -3.45 -28.16 9.60
CA ASN A 120 -2.92 -27.59 8.36
C ASN A 120 -4.06 -27.13 7.45
N ILE A 121 -3.78 -26.13 6.63
CA ILE A 121 -4.73 -25.57 5.67
C ILE A 121 -4.24 -25.90 4.27
N GLU A 122 -5.06 -26.60 3.48
CA GLU A 122 -4.79 -26.78 2.06
C GLU A 122 -5.22 -25.53 1.29
N ALA A 123 -4.31 -25.02 0.46
CA ALA A 123 -4.55 -23.86 -0.37
C ALA A 123 -4.08 -24.15 -1.79
N ASP A 124 -4.85 -23.73 -2.79
CA ASP A 124 -4.38 -23.69 -4.17
C ASP A 124 -3.46 -22.49 -4.41
N VAL A 125 -3.68 -21.40 -3.66
CA VAL A 125 -2.89 -20.17 -3.72
C VAL A 125 -2.68 -19.64 -2.30
N PHE A 126 -1.45 -19.29 -1.95
CA PHE A 126 -1.09 -18.73 -0.65
C PHE A 126 -0.38 -17.37 -0.80
N LEU A 127 -0.96 -16.34 -0.20
CA LEU A 127 -0.52 -14.96 -0.26
C LEU A 127 -0.20 -14.39 1.14
N PRO A 128 1.07 -14.14 1.48
CA PRO A 128 1.43 -13.41 2.69
C PRO A 128 1.20 -11.89 2.52
N ALA A 129 0.19 -11.35 3.20
CA ALA A 129 -0.25 -9.96 3.19
C ALA A 129 -0.13 -9.28 4.57
N TYR A 130 1.02 -9.43 5.22
CA TYR A 130 1.34 -8.79 6.50
C TYR A 130 2.68 -8.04 6.42
N GLN A 131 2.87 -7.07 7.32
CA GLN A 131 4.11 -6.31 7.40
C GLN A 131 5.26 -7.22 7.84
N GLN A 132 6.38 -7.17 7.10
CA GLN A 132 7.57 -8.03 7.31
C GLN A 132 8.69 -7.32 8.08
N GLY A 133 8.42 -6.12 8.61
CA GLY A 133 9.43 -5.21 9.13
C GLY A 133 10.07 -4.34 8.04
N CYS A 134 11.00 -3.49 8.44
CA CYS A 134 11.70 -2.60 7.52
C CYS A 134 12.82 -3.34 6.78
N ASN A 135 13.12 -2.93 5.55
CA ASN A 135 14.28 -3.43 4.81
C ASN A 135 15.55 -2.75 5.34
N THR A 136 16.06 -3.24 6.46
CA THR A 136 17.23 -2.65 7.16
C THR A 136 18.31 -3.67 7.46
N SER A 137 18.20 -4.90 6.94
CA SER A 137 19.16 -5.99 7.21
C SER A 137 20.57 -5.73 6.67
N PHE A 138 20.75 -4.72 5.81
CA PHE A 138 22.05 -4.29 5.32
C PHE A 138 22.76 -3.30 6.26
N PHE A 139 22.07 -2.79 7.29
CA PHE A 139 22.69 -1.97 8.33
C PHE A 139 23.27 -2.84 9.44
N ASN A 140 24.34 -2.35 10.06
CA ASN A 140 24.85 -2.91 11.31
C ASN A 140 23.82 -2.69 12.43
N SER A 141 23.69 -3.64 13.36
CA SER A 141 22.76 -3.55 14.49
C SER A 141 22.93 -2.30 15.35
N SER A 142 24.11 -1.67 15.35
CA SER A 142 24.34 -0.39 16.03
C SER A 142 23.45 0.75 15.51
N PHE A 143 23.05 0.72 14.23
CA PHE A 143 22.14 1.68 13.60
C PHE A 143 20.67 1.44 13.91
N LEU A 144 20.32 0.27 14.45
CA LEU A 144 18.94 -0.21 14.48
C LEU A 144 18.38 -0.26 15.90
N ASP A 145 17.10 0.07 16.03
CA ASP A 145 16.24 -0.27 17.16
C ASP A 145 15.15 -1.20 16.63
N ASP A 146 15.24 -2.48 17.00
CA ASP A 146 14.58 -3.60 16.32
C ASP A 146 14.87 -3.58 14.80
N THR A 147 13.87 -3.29 13.97
CA THR A 147 14.02 -3.18 12.51
C THR A 147 14.10 -1.74 12.01
N PHE A 148 13.96 -0.73 12.87
CA PHE A 148 13.95 0.68 12.49
C PHE A 148 15.33 1.33 12.63
N ILE A 149 15.64 2.32 11.79
CA ILE A 149 16.87 3.11 11.90
C ILE A 149 16.72 4.09 13.06
N LYS A 150 17.67 4.05 14.01
CA LYS A 150 17.79 4.99 15.12
C LYS A 150 18.04 6.40 14.59
N THR A 151 17.06 7.27 14.74
CA THR A 151 17.13 8.66 14.29
C THR A 151 16.94 9.65 15.44
N ASN A 152 17.58 10.81 15.31
CA ASN A 152 17.25 12.00 16.10
C ASN A 152 15.99 12.70 15.57
N SER A 153 15.62 13.82 16.18
CA SER A 153 14.45 14.61 15.78
C SER A 153 14.54 15.18 14.36
N ASN A 154 15.71 15.22 13.71
CA ASN A 154 15.89 15.73 12.35
C ASN A 154 15.73 14.63 11.26
N LEU A 155 15.25 13.43 11.65
CA LEU A 155 15.25 12.21 10.83
C LEU A 155 16.66 11.75 10.40
N GLN A 156 17.70 12.22 11.08
CA GLN A 156 19.09 11.88 10.83
C GLN A 156 19.51 10.74 11.75
N SER A 157 20.31 9.79 11.24
CA SER A 157 20.84 8.69 12.06
C SER A 157 21.70 9.23 13.21
N VAL A 158 21.56 8.61 14.38
CA VAL A 158 22.39 8.93 15.55
C VAL A 158 23.82 8.36 15.41
N ASN A 159 24.02 7.39 14.51
CA ASN A 159 25.29 6.70 14.31
C ASN A 159 26.09 7.23 13.10
N ALA A 160 25.43 7.83 12.10
CA ALA A 160 26.09 8.46 10.96
C ALA A 160 25.34 9.72 10.53
N LYS A 161 26.02 10.87 10.53
CA LYS A 161 25.39 12.17 10.24
C LYS A 161 25.01 12.32 8.76
N GLU A 162 25.57 11.48 7.91
CA GLU A 162 25.34 11.43 6.47
C GLU A 162 24.07 10.64 6.11
N VAL A 163 23.51 9.90 7.07
CA VAL A 163 22.35 9.02 6.86
C VAL A 163 21.08 9.68 7.37
N PHE A 164 20.07 9.76 6.51
CA PHE A 164 18.71 10.24 6.85
C PHE A 164 17.70 9.14 6.54
N ALA A 165 16.73 8.91 7.43
CA ALA A 165 15.76 7.82 7.30
C ALA A 165 14.34 8.34 7.03
N ILE A 166 13.72 7.78 5.98
CA ILE A 166 12.35 8.08 5.56
C ILE A 166 11.52 6.80 5.69
N GLY A 167 10.39 6.84 6.37
CA GLY A 167 9.47 5.71 6.57
C GLY A 167 9.98 4.55 7.43
N VAL A 168 11.28 4.49 7.74
CA VAL A 168 11.94 3.43 8.51
C VAL A 168 12.71 3.99 9.71
N ASN A 169 12.14 4.99 10.38
CA ASN A 169 12.76 5.72 11.48
C ASN A 169 12.12 5.40 12.84
N THR A 170 12.83 5.67 13.94
CA THR A 170 12.37 5.41 15.32
C THR A 170 11.40 6.45 15.88
N LEU A 171 11.02 7.49 15.13
CA LEU A 171 10.06 8.51 15.62
C LEU A 171 8.61 8.01 15.56
N GLY A 172 8.36 6.78 15.09
CA GLY A 172 7.01 6.20 15.01
C GLY A 172 6.11 6.86 13.97
N ILE A 173 6.70 7.62 13.05
CA ILE A 173 5.99 8.29 11.96
C ILE A 173 5.81 7.26 10.86
N GLY A 174 4.59 6.75 10.72
CA GLY A 174 4.28 5.57 9.91
C GLY A 174 4.79 5.62 8.46
N PHE A 175 4.80 4.45 7.82
CA PHE A 175 5.23 4.24 6.43
C PHE A 175 4.12 4.51 5.39
N ALA A 176 3.01 5.13 5.80
CA ALA A 176 1.92 5.45 4.89
C ALA A 176 2.40 6.44 3.83
N ALA A 177 1.95 6.29 2.58
CA ALA A 177 2.39 7.14 1.46
C ALA A 177 2.24 8.65 1.75
N MET A 178 1.20 9.03 2.50
CA MET A 178 0.95 10.42 2.91
C MET A 178 2.01 10.98 3.86
N GLU A 179 2.72 10.13 4.59
CA GLU A 179 3.80 10.51 5.51
C GLU A 179 5.16 10.53 4.81
N LEU A 180 5.35 9.68 3.78
CA LEU A 180 6.63 9.56 3.08
C LEU A 180 7.01 10.82 2.31
N GLY A 181 6.05 11.50 1.67
CA GLY A 181 6.30 12.75 0.93
C GLY A 181 6.85 13.88 1.83
N PRO A 182 6.15 14.26 2.91
CA PRO A 182 6.63 15.24 3.87
C PRO A 182 7.99 14.87 4.51
N GLN A 183 8.19 13.60 4.89
CA GLN A 183 9.48 13.13 5.39
C GLN A 183 10.60 13.29 4.34
N SER A 184 10.32 12.94 3.09
CA SER A 184 11.29 13.07 1.99
C SER A 184 11.69 14.52 1.75
N ALA A 185 10.72 15.42 1.67
CA ALA A 185 10.97 16.86 1.51
C ALA A 185 11.77 17.42 2.68
N HIS A 186 11.45 16.99 3.91
CA HIS A 186 12.18 17.41 5.11
C HIS A 186 13.63 16.92 5.11
N CYS A 187 13.85 15.63 4.85
CA CYS A 187 15.20 15.06 4.76
C CYS A 187 16.01 15.75 3.65
N ALA A 188 15.43 16.01 2.47
CA ALA A 188 16.11 16.74 1.40
C ALA A 188 16.53 18.15 1.81
N ALA A 189 15.66 18.89 2.53
CA ALA A 189 15.99 20.21 3.05
C ALA A 189 17.12 20.15 4.10
N ASN A 190 17.10 19.13 4.97
CA ASN A 190 18.16 18.93 5.97
C ASN A 190 19.48 18.46 5.34
N VAL A 191 19.46 17.65 4.29
CA VAL A 191 20.67 17.27 3.53
C VAL A 191 21.34 18.52 2.95
N LYS A 192 20.58 19.43 2.32
CA LYS A 192 21.13 20.70 1.81
C LYS A 192 21.79 21.54 2.91
N LYS A 193 21.15 21.63 4.08
CA LYS A 193 21.69 22.33 5.24
C LYS A 193 22.96 21.66 5.79
N PHE A 194 22.96 20.34 5.89
CA PHE A 194 24.11 19.55 6.33
C PHE A 194 25.33 19.81 5.44
N LEU A 195 25.15 19.74 4.11
CA LEU A 195 26.20 20.01 3.14
C LEU A 195 26.71 21.46 3.21
N ALA A 196 25.85 22.41 3.58
CA ALA A 196 26.21 23.81 3.76
C ALA A 196 26.76 24.15 5.16
N GLY A 197 26.96 23.16 6.05
CA GLY A 197 27.39 23.40 7.43
C GLY A 197 26.38 24.16 8.29
N GLN A 198 25.11 24.19 7.89
CA GLN A 198 24.04 24.91 8.56
C GLN A 198 23.29 24.02 9.57
N PRO A 199 22.69 24.62 10.62
CA PRO A 199 21.89 23.87 11.58
C PRO A 199 20.66 23.20 10.92
N LEU A 200 20.44 21.93 11.26
CA LEU A 200 19.30 21.13 10.82
C LEU A 200 18.03 21.55 11.54
N LYS A 201 16.88 21.25 10.94
CA LYS A 201 15.56 21.49 11.56
C LYS A 201 14.96 20.18 12.03
N PRO A 202 14.32 20.14 13.21
CA PRO A 202 13.59 18.96 13.65
C PRO A 202 12.36 18.72 12.76
N TYR A 203 12.07 17.46 12.50
CA TYR A 203 10.85 17.01 11.87
C TYR A 203 9.70 17.16 12.85
N VAL A 204 8.74 18.00 12.47
CA VAL A 204 7.49 18.14 13.21
C VAL A 204 6.50 17.20 12.55
N VAL A 205 6.16 16.13 13.25
CA VAL A 205 5.02 15.30 12.88
C VAL A 205 3.81 16.22 12.91
N ALA A 206 3.14 16.39 11.77
CA ALA A 206 1.86 17.05 11.77
C ALA A 206 1.00 16.36 12.83
N LYS A 207 0.50 17.12 13.83
CA LYS A 207 -0.39 16.55 14.84
C LYS A 207 -1.43 15.72 14.09
N GLN A 208 -1.56 14.44 14.42
CA GLN A 208 -2.67 13.59 14.01
C GLN A 208 -3.95 14.35 14.38
N GLY A 209 -4.49 15.16 13.46
CA GLY A 209 -5.45 16.19 13.88
C GLY A 209 -5.56 17.45 13.03
N ALA A 210 -4.56 17.89 12.26
CA ALA A 210 -4.79 19.02 11.35
C ALA A 210 -5.77 18.66 10.21
N MET A 211 -5.85 17.36 9.87
CA MET A 211 -6.94 16.75 9.09
C MET A 211 -7.43 15.42 9.69
N GLY A 212 -7.12 15.14 10.96
CA GLY A 212 -7.66 14.00 11.70
C GLY A 212 -7.72 12.70 10.89
N LEU A 213 -6.57 12.19 10.41
CA LEU A 213 -6.44 10.87 9.76
C LEU A 213 -6.72 9.75 10.77
N LYS A 214 -7.98 9.70 11.21
CA LYS A 214 -8.70 8.47 11.57
C LYS A 214 -8.53 7.53 10.38
N PRO A 215 -8.38 6.24 10.64
CA PRO A 215 -7.51 5.33 9.89
C PRO A 215 -7.72 5.39 8.37
N ALA A 216 -6.64 5.05 7.66
CA ALA A 216 -6.55 5.00 6.20
C ALA A 216 -7.87 4.56 5.54
N MET A 217 -8.22 5.22 4.43
CA MET A 217 -9.27 4.74 3.54
C MET A 217 -9.10 3.24 3.35
N LEU A 218 -10.19 2.50 3.55
CA LEU A 218 -10.18 1.06 3.33
C LEU A 218 -11.07 0.76 2.14
N LYS A 219 -10.49 0.15 1.11
CA LYS A 219 -11.22 -0.26 -0.08
C LYS A 219 -11.28 -1.78 -0.14
N LEU A 220 -12.48 -2.32 -0.15
CA LEU A 220 -12.74 -3.74 -0.32
C LEU A 220 -13.23 -3.98 -1.75
N GLY A 221 -12.32 -4.34 -2.65
CA GLY A 221 -12.66 -4.73 -4.00
C GLY A 221 -12.64 -3.58 -5.01
N TYR A 222 -12.17 -3.87 -6.22
CA TYR A 222 -12.18 -2.99 -7.38
C TYR A 222 -13.39 -3.27 -8.28
N GLY A 223 -13.99 -2.21 -8.83
CA GLY A 223 -15.06 -2.31 -9.80
C GLY A 223 -16.43 -2.60 -9.20
N LYS A 224 -17.31 -3.23 -10.00
CA LYS A 224 -18.70 -3.49 -9.62
C LYS A 224 -18.75 -4.44 -8.42
N GLY A 225 -19.42 -4.01 -7.34
CA GLY A 225 -19.54 -4.77 -6.10
C GLY A 225 -18.43 -4.48 -5.07
N GLY A 226 -17.48 -3.60 -5.41
CA GLY A 226 -16.52 -3.04 -4.47
C GLY A 226 -17.17 -2.10 -3.46
N TRP A 227 -16.50 -1.93 -2.32
CA TRP A 227 -16.96 -1.10 -1.22
C TRP A 227 -15.79 -0.25 -0.71
N MET A 228 -16.07 0.97 -0.24
CA MET A 228 -15.03 1.85 0.31
C MET A 228 -15.53 2.52 1.58
N LYS A 229 -14.69 2.49 2.62
CA LYS A 229 -14.91 3.28 3.84
C LYS A 229 -14.27 4.65 3.70
N ILE A 230 -15.11 5.68 3.61
CA ILE A 230 -14.69 7.08 3.40
C ILE A 230 -15.08 8.02 4.54
N ASP A 231 -15.69 7.52 5.62
CA ASP A 231 -16.21 8.32 6.75
C ASP A 231 -15.15 9.19 7.45
N ASN A 232 -13.87 8.94 7.20
CA ASN A 232 -12.76 9.71 7.75
C ASN A 232 -12.22 10.78 6.78
N MET A 233 -12.76 10.85 5.55
CA MET A 233 -12.38 11.85 4.57
C MET A 233 -13.07 13.19 4.87
N PRO A 234 -12.47 14.34 4.57
CA PRO A 234 -13.16 15.62 4.69
C PRO A 234 -14.35 15.72 3.72
N GLN A 235 -15.45 16.36 4.12
CA GLN A 235 -16.46 16.84 3.16
C GLN A 235 -15.81 17.98 2.35
N PRO A 236 -15.64 17.86 1.02
CA PRO A 236 -16.62 17.31 0.06
C PRO A 236 -16.35 15.88 -0.46
N VAL A 237 -15.22 15.27 -0.13
CA VAL A 237 -14.80 13.96 -0.69
C VAL A 237 -15.78 12.85 -0.35
N GLN A 238 -16.32 12.87 0.88
CA GLN A 238 -17.38 11.96 1.29
C GLN A 238 -18.62 12.07 0.40
N CYS A 239 -19.05 13.30 0.11
CA CYS A 239 -20.24 13.60 -0.68
C CYS A 239 -20.06 13.16 -2.14
N CYS A 240 -18.92 13.52 -2.75
CA CYS A 240 -18.61 13.14 -4.13
C CYS A 240 -18.50 11.62 -4.31
N SER A 241 -17.90 10.92 -3.35
CA SER A 241 -17.71 9.47 -3.45
C SER A 241 -19.01 8.69 -3.23
N PHE A 242 -19.92 9.19 -2.39
CA PHE A 242 -21.22 8.56 -2.14
C PHE A 242 -22.23 8.80 -3.28
N LEU A 243 -22.20 9.98 -3.90
CA LEU A 243 -23.15 10.35 -4.96
C LEU A 243 -22.73 9.93 -6.38
N CYS A 244 -21.43 9.87 -6.68
CA CYS A 244 -20.96 9.71 -8.07
C CYS A 244 -20.26 8.36 -8.35
N GLY A 245 -20.06 7.52 -7.33
CA GLY A 245 -19.24 6.30 -7.45
C GLY A 245 -17.74 6.60 -7.66
N TRP A 246 -16.91 5.57 -7.50
CA TRP A 246 -15.46 5.67 -7.71
C TRP A 246 -15.06 5.03 -9.06
N PRO A 247 -14.14 5.64 -9.85
CA PRO A 247 -13.44 6.89 -9.60
C PRO A 247 -14.35 8.11 -9.76
N CYS A 248 -14.25 9.03 -8.79
CA CYS A 248 -15.03 10.25 -8.72
C CYS A 248 -14.85 11.09 -9.99
N CYS A 249 -15.89 11.17 -10.82
CA CYS A 249 -15.97 12.20 -11.84
C CYS A 249 -16.04 13.56 -11.12
N PRO A 250 -15.24 14.57 -11.48
CA PRO A 250 -15.25 15.88 -10.84
C PRO A 250 -16.53 16.64 -11.24
N CYS A 251 -17.64 16.29 -10.60
CA CYS A 251 -18.98 16.81 -10.92
C CYS A 251 -19.24 18.23 -10.38
N PHE A 252 -18.25 18.95 -9.85
CA PHE A 252 -18.52 20.21 -9.13
C PHE A 252 -18.26 21.51 -9.90
N ALA A 253 -17.91 21.48 -11.19
CA ALA A 253 -17.70 22.76 -11.89
C ALA A 253 -18.04 22.83 -13.40
N LEU A 254 -18.26 21.73 -14.12
CA LEU A 254 -18.24 21.81 -15.61
C LEU A 254 -19.44 21.27 -16.37
N CYS A 255 -20.43 20.64 -15.73
CA CYS A 255 -21.61 20.13 -16.44
C CYS A 255 -22.88 20.84 -15.96
N GLY A 256 -23.23 21.92 -16.64
CA GLY A 256 -24.55 22.53 -16.54
C GLY A 256 -25.62 21.55 -17.02
N GLY A 257 -26.33 20.94 -16.08
CA GLY A 257 -27.61 20.27 -16.31
C GLY A 257 -27.55 18.87 -16.92
N LEU A 258 -28.14 17.92 -16.18
CA LEU A 258 -28.83 16.72 -16.70
C LEU A 258 -27.99 15.73 -17.53
N THR A 259 -27.28 14.82 -16.86
CA THR A 259 -27.43 13.33 -16.93
C THR A 259 -26.16 12.64 -16.41
N CYS A 260 -26.32 11.80 -15.39
CA CYS A 260 -25.25 11.00 -14.79
C CYS A 260 -24.89 9.80 -15.69
N CYS A 261 -24.00 9.97 -16.67
CA CYS A 261 -23.41 8.86 -17.39
C CYS A 261 -22.25 8.26 -16.59
N GLY A 262 -22.51 7.18 -15.85
CA GLY A 262 -21.55 6.46 -15.02
C GLY A 262 -20.46 5.72 -15.80
N THR A 263 -19.61 6.44 -16.54
CA THR A 263 -18.44 5.86 -17.22
C THR A 263 -17.26 6.83 -17.16
N PRO A 264 -16.04 6.38 -16.79
CA PRO A 264 -14.87 7.26 -16.75
C PRO A 264 -14.51 7.73 -18.17
N CYS A 265 -14.55 9.04 -18.39
CA CYS A 265 -14.19 9.69 -19.67
C CYS A 265 -12.68 9.78 -19.93
N ALA A 266 -11.85 8.95 -19.28
CA ALA A 266 -10.41 8.94 -19.50
C ALA A 266 -9.91 7.51 -19.79
N PRO A 267 -9.01 7.31 -20.77
CA PRO A 267 -8.38 6.02 -20.99
C PRO A 267 -7.60 5.58 -19.74
N ALA A 268 -7.46 4.26 -19.56
CA ALA A 268 -6.80 3.61 -18.41
C ALA A 268 -5.28 3.90 -18.27
N GLN A 269 -4.78 4.95 -18.90
CA GLN A 269 -3.35 5.28 -19.04
C GLN A 269 -2.83 6.25 -17.96
N GLY A 270 -3.44 6.26 -16.77
CA GLY A 270 -2.71 6.68 -15.57
C GLY A 270 -2.51 8.17 -15.31
N GLN A 271 -3.07 9.10 -16.10
CA GLN A 271 -3.30 10.46 -15.59
C GLN A 271 -4.48 10.40 -14.62
N SER A 272 -4.15 10.09 -13.38
CA SER A 272 -5.15 9.76 -12.37
C SER A 272 -5.67 11.03 -11.72
N ALA A 273 -6.96 11.00 -11.37
CA ALA A 273 -7.58 11.98 -10.47
C ALA A 273 -6.79 12.22 -9.16
N MET A 274 -5.79 11.38 -8.84
CA MET A 274 -4.82 11.63 -7.78
C MET A 274 -3.99 12.89 -8.02
N ASP A 275 -3.70 13.34 -9.23
CA ASP A 275 -2.94 14.59 -9.42
C ASP A 275 -3.74 15.81 -8.98
N GLY A 276 -5.02 15.84 -9.35
CA GLY A 276 -5.96 16.87 -8.88
C GLY A 276 -6.21 16.77 -7.38
N PHE A 277 -6.38 15.55 -6.86
CA PHE A 277 -6.62 15.30 -5.43
C PHE A 277 -5.40 15.68 -4.57
N MET A 278 -4.21 15.18 -4.93
CA MET A 278 -2.94 15.49 -4.26
C MET A 278 -2.55 16.96 -4.42
N GLY A 279 -2.91 17.57 -5.55
CA GLY A 279 -2.77 19.01 -5.76
C GLY A 279 -3.59 19.86 -4.80
N MET A 280 -4.80 19.42 -4.48
CA MET A 280 -5.67 20.06 -3.49
C MET A 280 -5.10 20.00 -2.06
N PHE A 281 -4.20 19.06 -1.77
CA PHE A 281 -3.49 18.94 -0.48
C PHE A 281 -2.09 19.58 -0.47
N GLY A 282 -1.78 20.43 -1.46
CA GLY A 282 -0.49 21.11 -1.52
C GLY A 282 0.68 20.20 -1.91
N VAL A 283 0.37 19.04 -2.50
CA VAL A 283 1.36 18.06 -3.00
C VAL A 283 1.46 18.12 -4.53
N ALA A 284 0.75 19.07 -5.17
CA ALA A 284 0.88 19.36 -6.60
C ALA A 284 2.31 19.84 -6.90
N GLY A 285 2.92 19.23 -7.90
CA GLY A 285 4.28 19.57 -8.34
C GLY A 285 5.38 18.69 -7.76
N ILE A 286 5.04 17.64 -7.00
CA ILE A 286 5.99 16.56 -6.74
C ILE A 286 5.98 15.64 -7.97
N ASP A 287 6.82 15.95 -8.96
CA ASP A 287 7.25 15.01 -10.02
C ASP A 287 7.94 13.75 -9.43
N ALA A 288 8.09 13.68 -8.10
CA ALA A 288 8.77 12.62 -7.36
C ALA A 288 7.88 11.46 -6.90
N PHE A 289 6.64 11.33 -7.37
CA PHE A 289 6.00 10.01 -7.37
C PHE A 289 6.46 9.25 -8.62
N PRO A 290 7.35 8.23 -8.49
CA PRO A 290 7.74 7.41 -9.62
C PRO A 290 6.50 6.66 -10.11
N GLY A 291 5.87 7.21 -11.14
CA GLY A 291 4.58 6.75 -11.64
C GLY A 291 3.81 7.79 -12.46
N ASN A 292 4.11 9.08 -12.31
CA ASN A 292 3.26 10.12 -12.91
C ASN A 292 3.48 10.39 -14.42
N SER A 293 4.56 9.86 -14.98
CA SER A 293 4.81 9.90 -16.44
C SER A 293 5.86 8.88 -16.93
N ASN A 294 6.50 8.11 -16.04
CA ASN A 294 7.68 7.28 -16.36
C ASN A 294 7.45 5.77 -16.30
N MET A 295 6.21 5.29 -16.15
CA MET A 295 5.92 3.85 -16.31
C MET A 295 5.90 3.40 -17.78
N SER A 296 5.78 4.34 -18.74
CA SER A 296 5.96 4.08 -20.17
C SER A 296 7.43 3.77 -20.54
N GLY A 297 8.38 4.04 -19.64
CA GLY A 297 9.81 3.79 -19.82
C GLY A 297 10.42 2.83 -18.79
N PHE A 298 9.62 2.19 -17.93
CA PHE A 298 10.15 1.23 -16.97
C PHE A 298 10.53 -0.07 -17.71
N GLY A 299 11.81 -0.18 -18.06
CA GLY A 299 12.39 -1.28 -18.84
C GLY A 299 12.85 -0.91 -20.26
N SER A 300 12.67 0.34 -20.70
CA SER A 300 13.37 0.83 -21.90
C SER A 300 14.81 1.17 -21.55
N VAL A 301 15.76 0.70 -22.36
CA VAL A 301 17.17 1.12 -22.30
C VAL A 301 17.21 2.64 -22.30
N ALA A 302 17.96 3.24 -21.37
CA ALA A 302 18.17 4.69 -21.35
C ALA A 302 18.64 5.11 -22.76
N PRO A 303 18.03 6.14 -23.38
CA PRO A 303 18.50 6.62 -24.67
C PRO A 303 19.99 6.95 -24.57
N GLU A 304 20.82 6.27 -25.36
CA GLU A 304 22.22 6.63 -25.51
C GLU A 304 22.28 8.08 -25.99
N GLY A 305 22.80 8.99 -25.16
CA GLY A 305 23.04 10.37 -25.60
C GLY A 305 22.84 11.52 -24.62
N GLN A 306 22.57 11.31 -23.32
CA GLN A 306 22.60 12.40 -22.33
C GLN A 306 23.73 12.25 -21.30
N GLY A 307 24.93 11.98 -21.81
CA GLY A 307 26.19 12.21 -21.09
C GLY A 307 26.58 13.69 -21.17
N GLY A 308 25.85 14.55 -20.46
CA GLY A 308 26.27 15.92 -20.20
C GLY A 308 27.14 15.96 -18.95
N MET A 309 28.47 15.96 -19.14
CA MET A 309 29.46 16.18 -18.08
C MET A 309 29.14 17.46 -17.28
N VAL A 310 29.21 17.38 -15.95
CA VAL A 310 29.56 18.54 -15.13
C VAL A 310 30.70 18.11 -14.21
N ARG A 311 31.82 18.82 -14.38
CA ARG A 311 33.01 18.78 -13.53
C ARG A 311 32.72 19.38 -12.17
#